data_AF-X1MWR7-F1
#
_entry.id   AF-X1MWR7-F1
#
_cell.length_a   1.000
_cell.length_b   1.000
_cell.length_c   1.000
_cell.angle_alpha   90.00
_cell.angle_beta   90.00
_cell.angle_gamma   90.00
#
_symmetry.space_group_name_H-M   'P 1'
#
loop_
_entity.id
_entity.type
_entity.pdbx_description
1 polymer ?
#
loop_
_entity_poly.entity_id
_entity_poly.type
_entity_poly.pdbx_seq_one_letter_code
_entity_poly.pdbx_strand_id
1 'polypeptide(L)'
;MKINTHLGWIGNLRADGRPILGLDSKELAKIVLNISEDCLVVPGHCLTPWFGIFGSKSGFDSIEECFEDYSKYIYAMETGLSADPVMLWRMSDGRKITLISNSDAHSLAHIGREANVFDTEISYSAIAEAIKFKDPQKFLYTIEFFPQEGKYHYDGHRICGISLSPQESKKYNNICPNCGRPLTIGVLNRV
;
A
#
# COMPACT_ATOMS: atom_id res chain seq x y z
N MET A 1 19.45 15.76 -9.62
CA MET A 1 19.08 14.55 -8.86
C MET A 1 19.06 13.37 -9.82
N LYS A 2 19.87 12.33 -9.58
CA LYS A 2 20.10 11.22 -10.55
C LYS A 2 18.80 10.46 -10.89
N ILE A 3 17.93 10.20 -9.91
CA ILE A 3 16.62 9.55 -10.11
C ILE A 3 15.76 10.31 -11.12
N ASN A 4 15.59 11.63 -10.95
CA ASN A 4 14.78 12.44 -11.85
C ASN A 4 15.33 12.45 -13.28
N THR A 5 16.65 12.36 -13.46
CA THR A 5 17.26 12.28 -14.80
C THR A 5 16.84 11.00 -15.51
N HIS A 6 16.95 9.84 -14.86
CA HIS A 6 16.61 8.55 -15.47
C HIS A 6 15.11 8.38 -15.68
N LEU A 7 14.28 8.71 -14.68
CA LEU A 7 12.82 8.62 -14.80
C LEU A 7 12.25 9.63 -15.80
N GLY A 8 12.93 10.77 -15.99
CA GLY A 8 12.57 11.80 -16.97
C GLY A 8 12.75 11.37 -18.42
N TRP A 9 13.49 10.29 -18.68
CA TRP A 9 13.57 9.68 -20.02
C TRP A 9 12.35 8.80 -20.34
N ILE A 10 11.58 8.40 -19.33
CA ILE A 10 10.43 7.50 -19.47
C ILE A 10 9.12 8.29 -19.53
N GLY A 11 8.97 9.34 -18.72
CA GLY A 11 7.73 10.10 -18.64
C GLY A 11 7.91 11.53 -18.13
N ASN A 12 6.81 12.29 -18.17
CA ASN A 12 6.82 13.70 -17.80
C ASN A 12 6.76 13.88 -16.27
N LEU A 13 7.91 14.14 -15.66
CA LEU A 13 8.02 14.39 -14.21
C LEU A 13 7.58 15.80 -13.78
N ARG A 14 7.28 16.70 -14.72
CA ARG A 14 6.98 18.12 -14.43
C ARG A 14 5.49 18.44 -14.42
N ALA A 15 4.65 17.55 -14.94
CA ALA A 15 3.22 17.81 -15.07
C ALA A 15 2.45 17.70 -13.75
N ASP A 16 2.90 16.83 -12.84
CA ASP A 16 2.21 16.50 -11.60
C ASP A 16 3.23 16.21 -10.48
N GLY A 17 2.86 16.45 -9.21
CA GLY A 17 3.67 16.09 -8.04
C GLY A 17 3.76 14.58 -7.81
N ARG A 18 2.81 13.80 -8.35
CA ARG A 18 2.86 12.34 -8.46
C ARG A 18 2.86 11.94 -9.95
N PRO A 19 4.04 11.88 -10.59
CA PRO A 19 4.12 11.58 -12.02
C PRO A 19 3.64 10.16 -12.32
N ILE A 20 2.85 10.02 -13.38
CA ILE A 20 2.41 8.72 -13.90
C ILE A 20 3.41 8.28 -14.97
N LEU A 21 4.04 7.13 -14.74
CA LEU A 21 5.02 6.53 -15.63
C LEU A 21 4.44 5.24 -16.21
N GLY A 22 4.52 5.07 -17.53
CA GLY A 22 4.14 3.83 -18.20
C GLY A 22 5.20 2.75 -18.02
N LEU A 23 5.37 2.28 -16.79
CA LEU A 23 6.44 1.38 -16.38
C LEU A 23 5.91 0.38 -15.33
N ASP A 24 6.38 -0.86 -15.40
CA ASP A 24 6.09 -1.87 -14.38
C ASP A 24 6.83 -1.57 -13.06
N SER A 25 6.24 -1.98 -11.93
CA SER A 25 6.79 -1.76 -10.58
C SER A 25 8.21 -2.30 -10.41
N LYS A 26 8.49 -3.48 -10.99
CA LYS A 26 9.84 -4.08 -11.01
C LYS A 26 10.86 -3.18 -11.68
N GLU A 27 10.56 -2.65 -12.88
CA GLU A 27 11.51 -1.81 -13.60
C GLU A 27 11.71 -0.47 -12.88
N LEU A 28 10.70 0.05 -12.16
CA LEU A 28 10.86 1.21 -11.30
C LEU A 28 11.88 0.91 -10.19
N ALA A 29 11.67 -0.19 -9.47
CA ALA A 29 12.55 -0.61 -8.38
C ALA A 29 13.99 -0.79 -8.88
N LYS A 30 14.15 -1.47 -10.02
CA LYS A 30 15.45 -1.67 -10.68
C LYS A 30 16.15 -0.36 -11.04
N ILE A 31 15.44 0.61 -11.64
CA ILE A 31 16.06 1.91 -11.98
C ILE A 31 16.50 2.63 -10.71
N VAL A 32 15.64 2.70 -9.70
CA VAL A 32 15.92 3.41 -8.44
C VAL A 32 17.10 2.76 -7.71
N LEU A 33 17.10 1.44 -7.56
CA LEU A 33 18.12 0.70 -6.82
C LEU A 33 19.46 0.64 -7.56
N ASN A 34 19.47 0.66 -8.90
CA ASN A 34 20.72 0.81 -9.66
C ASN A 34 21.36 2.19 -9.50
N ILE A 35 20.57 3.22 -9.15
CA ILE A 35 21.10 4.57 -8.88
C ILE A 35 21.67 4.65 -7.46
N SER A 36 20.97 4.05 -6.49
CA SER A 36 21.45 3.88 -5.12
C SER A 36 20.69 2.76 -4.40
N GLU A 37 21.43 1.84 -3.79
CA GLU A 37 20.87 0.78 -2.92
C GLU A 37 20.33 1.32 -1.58
N ASP A 38 20.68 2.56 -1.23
CA ASP A 38 20.17 3.23 -0.04
C ASP A 38 18.69 3.62 -0.18
N CYS A 39 18.20 3.76 -1.41
CA CYS A 39 16.81 4.14 -1.65
C CYS A 39 15.84 3.06 -1.16
N LEU A 40 14.77 3.51 -0.51
CA LEU A 40 13.62 2.66 -0.16
C LEU A 40 12.56 2.75 -1.26
N VAL A 41 12.16 1.60 -1.77
CA VAL A 41 11.01 1.45 -2.65
C VAL A 41 9.90 0.81 -1.83
N VAL A 42 8.80 1.54 -1.64
CA VAL A 42 7.70 1.14 -0.76
C VAL A 42 6.38 1.19 -1.55
N PRO A 43 5.65 0.08 -1.66
CA PRO A 43 4.28 0.09 -2.16
C PRO A 43 3.40 0.95 -1.23
N GLY A 44 2.87 2.06 -1.76
CA GLY A 44 1.94 2.93 -1.05
C GLY A 44 0.58 2.28 -0.85
N HIS A 45 -0.08 2.62 0.27
CA HIS A 45 -1.48 2.28 0.59
C HIS A 45 -1.94 0.90 0.04
N CYS A 46 -1.31 -0.18 0.51
CA CYS A 46 -1.20 -1.47 -0.18
C CYS A 46 -2.53 -2.16 -0.50
N LEU A 47 -3.57 -1.94 0.29
CA LEU A 47 -4.89 -2.57 0.14
C LEU A 47 -5.95 -1.68 -0.50
N THR A 48 -5.62 -0.46 -0.89
CA THR A 48 -6.55 0.40 -1.61
C THR A 48 -6.99 -0.30 -2.91
N PRO A 49 -8.30 -0.36 -3.24
CA PRO A 49 -8.76 -1.22 -4.34
C PRO A 49 -8.16 -0.88 -5.71
N TRP A 50 -7.81 0.39 -5.92
CA TRP A 50 -7.09 0.89 -7.09
C TRP A 50 -5.71 1.35 -6.66
N PHE A 51 -4.69 1.06 -7.47
CA PHE A 51 -3.29 1.44 -7.28
C PHE A 51 -2.57 0.81 -6.07
N GLY A 52 -3.29 0.19 -5.14
CA GLY A 52 -2.69 -0.66 -4.11
C GLY A 52 -2.18 -1.98 -4.68
N ILE A 53 -1.01 -2.42 -4.21
CA ILE A 53 -0.38 -3.67 -4.65
C ILE A 53 -1.25 -4.91 -4.42
N PHE A 54 -2.14 -4.92 -3.44
CA PHE A 54 -3.08 -6.01 -3.15
C PHE A 54 -4.55 -5.65 -3.45
N GLY A 55 -4.75 -4.49 -4.09
CA GLY A 55 -6.07 -3.96 -4.41
C GLY A 55 -6.90 -4.90 -5.29
N SER A 56 -8.22 -4.92 -5.07
CA SER A 56 -9.13 -5.83 -5.77
C SER A 56 -9.34 -5.52 -7.27
N LYS A 57 -8.82 -4.40 -7.78
CA LYS A 57 -8.93 -4.01 -9.20
C LYS A 57 -7.60 -4.02 -9.97
N SER A 58 -6.49 -3.79 -9.29
CA SER A 58 -5.18 -3.60 -9.93
C SER A 58 -4.04 -4.34 -9.21
N GLY A 59 -4.34 -5.12 -8.17
CA GLY A 59 -3.35 -5.74 -7.32
C GLY A 59 -2.95 -7.15 -7.76
N PHE A 60 -1.88 -7.60 -7.13
CA PHE A 60 -1.26 -8.92 -7.16
C PHE A 60 -1.69 -9.69 -5.90
N ASP A 61 -1.32 -10.98 -5.82
CA ASP A 61 -1.54 -11.81 -4.63
C ASP A 61 -0.27 -11.91 -3.74
N SER A 62 0.87 -11.40 -4.21
CA SER A 62 2.11 -11.28 -3.41
C SER A 62 3.04 -10.16 -3.90
N ILE A 63 3.95 -9.71 -3.04
CA ILE A 63 5.04 -8.78 -3.40
C ILE A 63 5.95 -9.41 -4.45
N GLU A 64 6.17 -10.73 -4.37
CA GLU A 64 7.00 -11.46 -5.32
C GLU A 64 6.39 -11.51 -6.72
N GLU A 65 5.07 -11.58 -6.84
CA GLU A 65 4.40 -11.46 -8.14
C GLU A 65 4.54 -10.06 -8.74
N CYS A 66 4.53 -9.00 -7.90
CA CYS A 66 4.61 -7.62 -8.36
C CYS A 66 6.05 -7.17 -8.73
N PHE A 67 7.05 -7.62 -7.97
CA PHE A 67 8.44 -7.17 -8.10
C PHE A 67 9.40 -8.26 -8.59
N GLU A 68 8.96 -9.50 -8.70
CA GLU A 68 9.76 -10.67 -9.12
C GLU A 68 11.07 -10.77 -8.32
N ASP A 69 12.21 -10.85 -9.00
CA ASP A 69 13.57 -10.94 -8.45
C ASP A 69 14.00 -9.68 -7.65
N TYR A 70 13.27 -8.57 -7.76
CA TYR A 70 13.48 -7.37 -6.96
C TYR A 70 12.68 -7.34 -5.65
N SER A 71 11.78 -8.31 -5.43
CA SER A 71 10.99 -8.40 -4.20
C SER A 71 11.83 -8.44 -2.92
N LYS A 72 13.03 -9.04 -2.98
CA LYS A 72 14.01 -9.08 -1.87
C LYS A 72 14.52 -7.71 -1.40
N TYR A 73 14.30 -6.66 -2.19
CA TYR A 73 14.65 -5.28 -1.87
C TYR A 73 13.45 -4.44 -1.40
N ILE A 74 12.27 -5.05 -1.31
CA ILE A 74 11.07 -4.40 -0.79
C ILE A 74 10.97 -4.70 0.71
N TYR A 75 11.47 -3.77 1.51
CA TYR A 75 11.59 -3.94 2.96
C TYR A 75 10.36 -3.49 3.75
N ALA A 76 9.49 -2.71 3.11
CA ALA A 76 8.29 -2.20 3.73
C ALA A 76 7.16 -2.02 2.74
N MET A 77 5.93 -2.00 3.26
CA MET A 77 4.75 -1.54 2.54
C MET A 77 3.92 -0.66 3.48
N GLU A 78 3.19 0.26 2.87
CA GLU A 78 2.33 1.17 3.61
C GLU A 78 0.93 0.57 3.81
N THR A 79 0.44 0.58 5.04
CA THR A 79 -0.91 0.12 5.40
C THR A 79 -1.96 0.91 4.61
N GLY A 80 -1.91 2.23 4.79
CA GLY A 80 -2.89 3.20 4.30
C GLY A 80 -4.24 3.06 5.00
N LEU A 81 -5.10 4.07 4.81
CA LEU A 81 -6.37 4.26 5.53
C LEU A 81 -7.41 3.11 5.45
N SER A 82 -7.15 2.08 4.64
CA SER A 82 -8.09 0.98 4.43
C SER A 82 -7.69 -0.30 5.17
N ALA A 83 -6.52 -0.33 5.81
CA ALA A 83 -6.03 -1.50 6.53
C ALA A 83 -5.20 -1.10 7.75
N ASP A 84 -5.08 -2.03 8.70
CA ASP A 84 -4.19 -1.91 9.85
C ASP A 84 -3.19 -3.10 9.89
N PRO A 85 -2.20 -3.09 10.80
CA PRO A 85 -1.26 -4.19 10.94
C PRO A 85 -1.92 -5.53 11.25
N VAL A 86 -3.00 -5.56 12.04
CA VAL A 86 -3.69 -6.80 12.43
C VAL A 86 -4.33 -7.46 11.20
N MET A 87 -4.91 -6.68 10.32
CA MET A 87 -5.39 -7.13 9.02
C MET A 87 -4.23 -7.69 8.18
N LEU A 88 -3.17 -6.90 7.98
CA LEU A 88 -2.06 -7.30 7.10
C LEU A 88 -1.26 -8.49 7.62
N TRP A 89 -1.18 -8.72 8.92
CA TRP A 89 -0.54 -9.91 9.50
C TRP A 89 -1.26 -11.21 9.16
N ARG A 90 -2.49 -11.16 8.65
CA ARG A 90 -3.17 -12.35 8.11
C ARG A 90 -2.57 -12.78 6.77
N MET A 91 -1.95 -11.85 6.04
CA MET A 91 -1.25 -12.11 4.78
C MET A 91 0.20 -12.53 5.02
N SER A 92 0.75 -13.37 4.13
CA SER A 92 2.14 -13.86 4.25
C SER A 92 3.15 -12.70 4.24
N ASP A 93 3.00 -11.78 3.29
CA ASP A 93 3.94 -10.67 3.12
C ASP A 93 3.87 -9.66 4.26
N GLY A 94 2.68 -9.40 4.81
CA GLY A 94 2.51 -8.51 5.96
C GLY A 94 3.23 -8.96 7.23
N ARG A 95 3.54 -10.26 7.35
CA ARG A 95 4.37 -10.78 8.45
C ARG A 95 5.87 -10.65 8.16
N LYS A 96 6.27 -10.73 6.90
CA LYS A 96 7.68 -10.78 6.49
C LYS A 96 8.37 -9.42 6.50
N ILE A 97 7.67 -8.37 6.09
CA ILE A 97 8.25 -7.03 5.93
C ILE A 97 7.75 -6.05 6.99
N THR A 98 8.33 -4.85 7.00
CA THR A 98 7.91 -3.78 7.90
C THR A 98 6.63 -3.13 7.39
N LEU A 99 5.68 -2.86 8.28
CA LEU A 99 4.46 -2.12 7.95
C LEU A 99 4.66 -0.67 8.39
N ILE A 100 4.55 0.26 7.45
CA ILE A 100 4.55 1.69 7.75
C ILE A 100 3.14 2.27 7.58
N SER A 101 2.85 3.35 8.28
CA SER A 101 1.56 4.03 8.24
C SER A 101 1.78 5.52 8.01
N ASN A 102 1.24 6.05 6.92
CA ASN A 102 1.45 7.43 6.51
C ASN A 102 0.13 8.07 6.07
N SER A 103 -0.08 9.32 6.48
CA SER A 103 -1.34 10.02 6.27
C SER A 103 -1.83 10.19 4.83
N ASP A 104 -0.97 10.13 3.81
CA ASP A 104 -1.29 10.57 2.44
C ASP A 104 -2.05 11.92 2.43
N ALA A 105 -1.53 12.88 3.20
CA ALA A 105 -2.22 14.12 3.50
C ALA A 105 -2.26 15.07 2.30
N HIS A 106 -3.47 15.38 1.84
CA HIS A 106 -3.74 16.37 0.78
C HIS A 106 -4.31 17.68 1.36
N SER A 107 -4.36 17.82 2.68
CA SER A 107 -4.75 19.03 3.40
C SER A 107 -4.08 19.06 4.78
N LEU A 108 -3.91 20.26 5.34
CA LEU A 108 -3.27 20.46 6.64
C LEU A 108 -3.98 19.70 7.76
N ALA A 109 -5.32 19.66 7.72
CA ALA A 109 -6.13 18.99 8.74
C ALA A 109 -5.98 17.45 8.75
N HIS A 110 -5.40 16.87 7.69
CA HIS A 110 -5.19 15.42 7.58
C HIS A 110 -3.73 14.99 7.79
N ILE A 111 -2.80 15.94 8.01
CA ILE A 111 -1.40 15.61 8.34
C ILE A 111 -1.38 14.80 9.65
N GLY A 112 -0.69 13.67 9.62
CA GLY A 112 -0.48 12.84 10.81
C GLY A 112 -1.70 12.05 11.29
N ARG A 113 -2.76 11.94 10.48
CA ARG A 113 -3.88 11.00 10.77
C ARG A 113 -3.42 9.53 10.82
N GLU A 114 -2.28 9.25 10.21
CA GLU A 114 -1.51 8.02 10.27
C GLU A 114 -0.03 8.40 10.42
N ALA A 115 0.72 7.64 11.24
CA ALA A 115 2.11 7.95 11.56
C ALA A 115 2.91 6.73 12.01
N ASN A 116 4.23 6.87 12.04
CA ASN A 116 5.18 5.87 12.52
C ASN A 116 5.96 6.44 13.72
N VAL A 117 6.18 5.63 14.74
CA VAL A 117 6.95 6.02 15.92
C VAL A 117 8.31 5.32 15.91
N PHE A 118 9.37 6.13 15.82
CA PHE A 118 10.75 5.68 15.81
C PHE A 118 11.50 6.13 17.06
N ASP A 119 12.35 5.26 17.59
CA ASP A 119 13.37 5.57 18.59
C ASP A 119 14.76 5.46 17.93
N THR A 120 15.09 6.47 17.13
CA THR A 120 16.35 6.57 16.39
C THR A 120 16.83 8.01 16.34
N GLU A 121 18.06 8.21 15.88
CA GLU A 121 18.46 9.53 15.39
C GLU A 121 17.52 10.00 14.26
N ILE A 122 17.29 11.31 14.18
CA ILE A 122 16.48 11.92 13.12
C ILE A 122 17.35 12.06 11.86
N SER A 123 17.65 10.92 11.24
CA SER A 123 18.44 10.82 10.02
C SER A 123 17.82 9.79 9.08
N TYR A 124 17.98 10.00 7.77
CA TYR A 124 17.46 9.09 6.76
C TYR A 124 18.02 7.68 6.96
N SER A 125 19.33 7.54 7.21
CA SER A 125 19.98 6.24 7.41
C SER A 125 19.41 5.51 8.62
N ALA A 126 19.27 6.17 9.77
CA ALA A 126 18.77 5.52 10.97
C ALA A 126 17.31 5.05 10.82
N ILE A 127 16.46 5.86 10.19
CA ILE A 127 15.06 5.50 9.88
C ILE A 127 15.02 4.36 8.86
N ALA A 128 15.81 4.45 7.79
CA ALA A 128 15.83 3.44 6.74
C ALA A 128 16.34 2.10 7.26
N GLU A 129 17.35 2.08 8.12
CA GLU A 129 17.83 0.87 8.80
C GLU A 129 16.78 0.27 9.71
N ALA A 130 16.10 1.09 10.54
CA ALA A 130 15.02 0.62 11.41
C ALA A 130 13.92 -0.09 10.61
N ILE A 131 13.57 0.45 9.44
CA ILE A 131 12.62 -0.15 8.50
C ILE A 131 13.19 -1.43 7.87
N LYS A 132 14.41 -1.40 7.32
CA LYS A 132 15.04 -2.52 6.61
C LYS A 132 15.24 -3.75 7.51
N PHE A 133 15.65 -3.53 8.75
CA PHE A 133 15.92 -4.59 9.72
C PHE A 133 14.73 -4.96 10.61
N LYS A 134 13.60 -4.24 10.48
CA LYS A 134 12.39 -4.45 11.28
C LYS A 134 12.73 -4.51 12.79
N ASP A 135 13.56 -3.57 13.23
CA ASP A 135 14.10 -3.54 14.59
C ASP A 135 13.05 -2.97 15.57
N PRO A 136 12.45 -3.78 16.47
CA PRO A 136 11.39 -3.33 17.37
C PRO A 136 11.88 -2.36 18.46
N GLN A 137 13.20 -2.21 18.65
CA GLN A 137 13.75 -1.20 19.56
C GLN A 137 13.83 0.17 18.89
N LYS A 138 13.84 0.22 17.56
CA LYS A 138 13.99 1.44 16.76
C LYS A 138 12.73 1.86 16.04
N PHE A 139 11.90 0.90 15.60
CA PHE A 139 10.57 1.13 15.07
C PHE A 139 9.58 0.52 16.05
N LEU A 140 8.99 1.39 16.88
CA LEU A 140 8.22 0.97 18.04
C LEU A 140 6.80 0.51 17.66
N TYR A 141 6.07 1.34 16.92
CA TYR A 141 4.68 1.08 16.53
C TYR A 141 4.21 2.08 15.47
N THR A 142 3.06 1.80 14.88
CA THR A 142 2.32 2.71 13.99
C THR A 142 1.09 3.28 14.69
N ILE A 143 0.67 4.45 14.24
CA ILE A 143 -0.61 5.09 14.58
C ILE A 143 -1.47 4.97 13.33
N GLU A 144 -2.59 4.29 13.43
CA GLU A 144 -3.45 3.92 12.29
C GLU A 144 -4.79 4.65 12.34
N PHE A 145 -5.39 4.85 11.16
CA PHE A 145 -6.80 5.18 11.04
C PHE A 145 -7.66 3.92 11.26
N PHE A 146 -8.95 4.07 11.61
CA PHE A 146 -9.85 2.92 11.73
C PHE A 146 -10.27 2.39 10.36
N PRO A 147 -9.78 1.23 9.89
CA PRO A 147 -10.06 0.76 8.52
C PRO A 147 -11.54 0.43 8.29
N GLN A 148 -12.32 0.22 9.36
CA GLN A 148 -13.76 -0.05 9.31
C GLN A 148 -14.56 1.17 8.86
N GLU A 149 -14.03 2.39 9.04
CA GLU A 149 -14.62 3.62 8.51
C GLU A 149 -14.31 3.82 7.01
N GLY A 150 -13.44 2.98 6.44
CA GLY A 150 -13.08 3.00 5.04
C GLY A 150 -14.27 2.72 4.12
N LYS A 151 -14.42 3.55 3.09
CA LYS A 151 -15.49 3.45 2.07
C LYS A 151 -15.64 2.05 1.44
N TYR A 152 -14.54 1.31 1.35
CA TYR A 152 -14.47 -0.01 0.72
C TYR A 152 -14.09 -1.11 1.70
N HIS A 153 -14.38 -0.96 3.00
CA HIS A 153 -14.04 -1.99 3.98
C HIS A 153 -14.73 -3.33 3.67
N TYR A 154 -16.04 -3.29 3.44
CA TYR A 154 -16.87 -4.44 3.04
C TYR A 154 -17.16 -4.48 1.55
N ASP A 155 -17.61 -5.64 1.06
CA ASP A 155 -18.06 -5.79 -0.31
C ASP A 155 -19.38 -5.03 -0.49
N GLY A 156 -19.56 -4.36 -1.63
CA GLY A 156 -20.74 -3.53 -1.77
C GLY A 156 -21.10 -3.10 -3.17
N HIS A 157 -22.32 -2.59 -3.31
CA HIS A 157 -22.79 -1.98 -4.54
C HIS A 157 -23.43 -0.62 -4.21
N ARG A 158 -22.64 0.44 -4.42
CA ARG A 158 -22.97 1.81 -4.01
C ARG A 158 -24.34 2.28 -4.51
N ILE A 159 -24.68 1.99 -5.77
CA ILE A 159 -25.95 2.43 -6.39
C ILE A 159 -27.15 1.76 -5.70
N CYS A 160 -27.00 0.51 -5.27
CA CYS A 160 -28.06 -0.24 -4.58
C CYS A 160 -28.01 -0.12 -3.05
N GLY A 161 -27.04 0.61 -2.48
CA GLY A 161 -26.87 0.72 -1.03
C GLY A 161 -26.52 -0.59 -0.32
N ILE A 162 -25.97 -1.57 -1.04
CA ILE A 162 -25.61 -2.88 -0.47
C ILE A 162 -24.22 -2.83 0.15
N SER A 163 -24.10 -3.37 1.37
CA SER A 163 -22.86 -3.66 2.09
C SER A 163 -22.96 -5.06 2.67
N LEU A 164 -21.99 -5.93 2.35
CA LEU A 164 -21.97 -7.33 2.71
C LEU A 164 -20.58 -7.71 3.23
N SER A 165 -20.53 -8.47 4.31
CA SER A 165 -19.30 -9.13 4.73
C SER A 165 -18.80 -10.10 3.65
N PRO A 166 -17.50 -10.46 3.64
CA PRO A 166 -16.96 -11.42 2.67
C PRO A 166 -17.65 -12.80 2.68
N GLN A 167 -18.22 -13.21 3.82
CA GLN A 167 -18.97 -14.47 3.91
C GLN A 167 -20.34 -14.36 3.25
N GLU A 168 -20.98 -13.19 3.32
CA GLU A 168 -22.29 -12.94 2.70
C GLU A 168 -22.17 -12.77 1.20
N SER A 169 -21.21 -11.98 0.73
CA SER A 169 -20.98 -11.76 -0.71
C SER A 169 -20.66 -13.06 -1.46
N LYS A 170 -19.91 -13.98 -0.83
CA LYS A 170 -19.64 -15.32 -1.37
C LYS A 170 -20.92 -16.13 -1.61
N LYS A 171 -21.93 -16.02 -0.73
CA LYS A 171 -23.23 -16.69 -0.94
C LYS A 171 -23.97 -16.17 -2.18
N TYR A 172 -23.70 -14.94 -2.59
CA TYR A 172 -24.24 -14.32 -3.79
C TYR A 172 -23.26 -14.36 -4.98
N ASN A 173 -22.20 -15.17 -4.93
CA ASN A 173 -21.16 -15.25 -5.97
C ASN A 173 -20.58 -13.87 -6.35
N ASN A 174 -20.44 -12.96 -5.38
CA ASN A 174 -20.00 -11.58 -5.58
C ASN A 174 -20.88 -10.75 -6.54
N ILE A 175 -22.15 -11.14 -6.70
CA ILE A 175 -23.14 -10.42 -7.50
C ILE A 175 -24.12 -9.70 -6.56
N CYS A 176 -24.50 -8.47 -6.94
CA CYS A 176 -25.47 -7.69 -6.20
C CYS A 176 -26.85 -8.37 -6.24
N PRO A 177 -27.45 -8.73 -5.09
CA PRO A 177 -28.74 -9.41 -5.06
C PRO A 177 -29.92 -8.54 -5.55
N ASN A 178 -29.73 -7.22 -5.61
CA ASN A 178 -30.78 -6.28 -6.04
C ASN A 178 -30.81 -6.07 -7.57
N CYS A 179 -29.65 -5.99 -8.22
CA CYS A 179 -29.57 -5.58 -9.63
C CYS A 179 -28.78 -6.53 -10.54
N GLY A 180 -28.20 -7.61 -10.00
CA GLY A 180 -27.44 -8.59 -10.79
C GLY A 180 -26.06 -8.11 -11.30
N ARG A 181 -25.64 -6.88 -10.96
CA ARG A 181 -24.30 -6.36 -11.31
C ARG A 181 -23.23 -6.82 -10.32
N PRO A 182 -21.95 -6.89 -10.72
CA PRO A 182 -20.87 -7.25 -9.80
C PRO A 182 -20.76 -6.31 -8.59
N LEU A 183 -20.46 -6.88 -7.43
CA LEU A 183 -20.07 -6.11 -6.25
C LEU A 183 -18.68 -5.50 -6.44
N THR A 184 -18.45 -4.35 -5.81
CA THR A 184 -17.08 -3.89 -5.52
C THR A 184 -16.57 -4.72 -4.36
N ILE A 185 -15.51 -5.49 -4.60
CA ILE A 185 -14.86 -6.29 -3.57
C ILE A 185 -14.09 -5.35 -2.65
N GLY A 186 -14.46 -5.38 -1.38
CA GLY A 186 -13.87 -4.58 -0.31
C GLY A 186 -12.57 -5.16 0.22
N VAL A 187 -11.91 -4.38 1.05
CA VAL A 187 -10.57 -4.68 1.58
C VAL A 187 -10.59 -5.92 2.47
N LEU A 188 -11.62 -6.09 3.31
CA LEU A 188 -11.69 -7.25 4.20
C LEU A 188 -11.75 -8.59 3.45
N ASN A 189 -12.23 -8.61 2.21
CA ASN A 189 -12.27 -9.81 1.38
C ASN A 189 -10.87 -10.20 0.87
N ARG A 190 -9.98 -9.22 0.66
CA ARG A 190 -8.59 -9.43 0.21
C ARG A 190 -7.64 -9.89 1.32
N VAL A 191 -8.10 -9.92 2.57
CA VAL A 191 -7.33 -10.24 3.79
C VAL A 191 -7.78 -11.56 4.40
#